data_AF-A0A377U148-F1
#
_entry.id   AF-A0A377U148-F1
#
_cell.length_a   1.000
_cell.length_b   1.000
_cell.length_c   1.000
_cell.angle_alpha   90.00
_cell.angle_beta   90.00
_cell.angle_gamma   90.00
#
_symmetry.space_group_name_H-M   'P 1'
#
loop_
_entity.id
_entity.type
_entity.pdbx_description
1 polymer ?
#
loop_
_entity_poly.entity_id
_entity_poly.type
_entity_poly.pdbx_seq_one_letter_code
_entity_poly.pdbx_strand_id
1 'polypeptide(L)'
;MLSHPAEKYRPYPPIALPDRRWPDRQISHAPRWLSTDLRDGNQALAEPMDSARKLQFWDLLLECGFKEIEVAFPSASQTDFNFVRQLIDEQRIPEDVTIQVLTQARDPLILRTFEALRGARRATVHLYNATAPLFRELVFGMDKAEVIALATRATRLIRQQCEQQPETRWQYEYSPETFWLHRARVCA
;
A
#
# COMPACT_ATOMS: atom_id res chain seq x y z
N MET A 1 -37.54 8.56 -10.60
CA MET A 1 -36.26 9.29 -10.46
C MET A 1 -36.40 10.32 -9.35
N LEU A 2 -35.32 10.64 -8.63
CA LEU A 2 -35.36 11.73 -7.63
C LEU A 2 -35.51 13.07 -8.32
N SER A 3 -36.37 13.94 -7.80
CA SER A 3 -36.62 15.27 -8.34
C SER A 3 -35.42 16.20 -8.20
N HIS A 4 -34.62 16.04 -7.14
CA HIS A 4 -33.42 16.84 -6.88
C HIS A 4 -32.23 15.94 -6.51
N PRO A 5 -31.60 15.27 -7.49
CA PRO A 5 -30.50 14.34 -7.22
C PRO A 5 -29.26 15.00 -6.58
N ALA A 6 -29.11 16.32 -6.72
CA ALA A 6 -28.02 17.08 -6.12
C ALA A 6 -28.01 17.04 -4.59
N GLU A 7 -29.17 16.90 -3.94
CA GLU A 7 -29.30 16.88 -2.47
C GLU A 7 -28.62 15.66 -1.82
N LYS A 8 -28.34 14.62 -2.60
CA LYS A 8 -27.60 13.43 -2.16
C LYS A 8 -26.14 13.72 -1.84
N TYR A 9 -25.58 14.79 -2.41
CA TYR A 9 -24.15 15.08 -2.35
C TYR A 9 -23.90 16.31 -1.50
N ARG A 10 -22.91 16.22 -0.61
CA ARG A 10 -22.49 17.33 0.25
C ARG A 10 -21.17 17.89 -0.26
N PRO A 11 -21.01 19.22 -0.38
CA PRO A 11 -19.71 19.82 -0.69
C PRO A 11 -18.65 19.41 0.34
N TYR A 12 -17.41 19.26 -0.12
CA TYR A 12 -16.28 19.01 0.77
C TYR A 12 -15.97 20.29 1.59
N PRO A 13 -15.78 20.20 2.91
CA PRO A 13 -15.50 21.38 3.72
C PRO A 13 -14.12 21.97 3.37
N PRO A 14 -13.96 23.31 3.36
CA PRO A 14 -12.66 23.92 3.05
C PRO A 14 -11.62 23.57 4.11
N ILE A 15 -10.39 23.27 3.68
CA ILE A 15 -9.26 23.05 4.58
C ILE A 15 -8.51 24.37 4.75
N ALA A 16 -8.51 24.90 5.98
CA ALA A 16 -7.80 26.13 6.32
C ALA A 16 -6.30 25.85 6.50
N LEU A 17 -5.51 26.21 5.49
CA LEU A 17 -4.05 26.23 5.53
C LEU A 17 -3.57 27.61 5.09
N PRO A 18 -3.59 28.63 5.98
CA PRO A 18 -3.26 30.01 5.63
C PRO A 18 -1.79 30.17 5.23
N ASP A 19 -0.88 29.46 5.91
CA ASP A 19 0.57 29.56 5.67
C ASP A 19 1.10 28.58 4.62
N ARG A 20 0.23 28.09 3.73
CA ARG A 20 0.62 27.11 2.71
C ARG A 20 1.71 27.69 1.80
N ARG A 21 2.80 26.96 1.63
CA ARG A 21 3.95 27.40 0.80
C ARG A 21 4.02 26.72 -0.56
N TRP A 22 3.22 25.68 -0.80
CA TRP A 22 3.27 24.92 -2.05
C TRP A 22 2.91 25.72 -3.32
N PRO A 23 2.06 26.78 -3.30
CA PRO A 23 1.81 27.58 -4.49
C PRO A 23 3.04 28.33 -5.02
N ASP A 24 3.98 28.68 -4.12
CA ASP A 24 5.18 29.46 -4.46
C ASP A 24 6.41 28.60 -4.75
N ARG A 25 6.25 27.27 -4.82
CA ARG A 25 7.36 26.32 -4.99
C ARG A 25 7.28 25.65 -6.35
N GLN A 26 8.39 25.70 -7.08
CA GLN A 26 8.59 24.93 -8.30
C GLN A 26 9.31 23.61 -7.99
N ILE A 27 8.86 22.53 -8.61
CA ILE A 27 9.54 21.23 -8.53
C ILE A 27 10.85 21.33 -9.32
N SER A 28 11.99 21.01 -8.68
CA SER A 28 13.33 21.14 -9.26
C SER A 28 14.08 19.81 -9.43
N HIS A 29 13.56 18.72 -8.84
CA HIS A 29 14.18 17.40 -8.86
C HIS A 29 13.08 16.33 -8.94
N ALA A 30 13.43 15.17 -9.50
CA ALA A 30 12.52 14.03 -9.52
C ALA A 30 12.25 13.51 -8.09
N PRO A 31 11.01 13.11 -7.77
CA PRO A 31 10.71 12.46 -6.50
C PRO A 31 11.25 11.01 -6.49
N ARG A 32 11.17 10.38 -5.31
CA ARG A 32 11.27 8.92 -5.19
C ARG A 32 10.03 8.30 -5.83
N TRP A 33 10.21 7.45 -6.84
CA TRP A 33 9.13 6.80 -7.56
C TRP A 33 8.92 5.38 -7.07
N LEU A 34 7.66 5.03 -6.83
CA LEU A 34 7.17 3.68 -6.59
C LEU A 34 6.13 3.37 -7.68
N SER A 35 6.37 2.32 -8.47
CA SER A 35 5.34 1.80 -9.38
C SER A 35 4.43 0.84 -8.64
N THR A 36 3.11 0.93 -8.87
CA THR A 36 2.10 0.02 -8.29
C THR A 36 1.37 -0.80 -9.34
N ASP A 37 1.84 -0.76 -10.59
CA ASP A 37 1.20 -1.35 -11.76
C ASP A 37 0.96 -2.87 -11.60
N LEU A 38 1.90 -3.60 -11.00
CA LEU A 38 1.84 -5.06 -10.82
C LEU A 38 0.84 -5.52 -9.75
N ARG A 39 0.37 -4.60 -8.89
CA ARG A 39 -0.63 -4.86 -7.85
C ARG A 39 -1.90 -4.04 -8.06
N ASP A 40 -1.83 -2.73 -7.87
CA ASP A 40 -2.99 -1.82 -7.96
C ASP A 40 -3.50 -1.72 -9.40
N GLY A 41 -2.59 -1.56 -10.36
CA GLY A 41 -2.92 -1.57 -11.78
C GLY A 41 -3.52 -2.89 -12.23
N ASN A 42 -2.87 -4.00 -11.86
CA ASN A 42 -3.34 -5.35 -12.18
C ASN A 42 -4.74 -5.66 -11.62
N GLN A 43 -5.04 -5.20 -10.41
CA GLN A 43 -6.37 -5.38 -9.80
C GLN A 43 -7.48 -4.59 -10.51
N ALA A 44 -7.14 -3.53 -11.25
CA ALA A 44 -8.08 -2.72 -12.00
C ALA A 44 -8.39 -3.28 -13.41
N LEU A 45 -7.67 -4.30 -13.88
CA LEU A 45 -7.90 -4.91 -15.18
C LEU A 45 -9.14 -5.79 -15.18
N ALA A 46 -9.89 -5.77 -16.30
CA ALA A 46 -10.99 -6.71 -16.52
C ALA A 46 -10.49 -8.16 -16.60
N GLU A 47 -9.33 -8.35 -17.25
CA GLU A 47 -8.59 -9.60 -17.28
C GLU A 47 -7.24 -9.39 -16.58
N PRO A 48 -7.08 -9.89 -15.33
CA PRO A 48 -5.82 -9.78 -14.61
C PRO A 48 -4.65 -10.39 -15.40
N MET A 49 -3.45 -9.82 -15.22
CA MET A 49 -2.21 -10.36 -15.76
C MET A 49 -1.96 -11.76 -15.22
N ASP A 50 -1.64 -12.68 -16.13
CA ASP A 50 -1.02 -13.95 -15.78
C ASP A 50 0.46 -13.75 -15.40
N SER A 51 1.13 -14.84 -15.00
CA SER A 51 2.55 -14.80 -14.60
C SER A 51 3.46 -14.28 -15.71
N ALA A 52 3.20 -14.62 -16.98
CA ALA A 52 4.02 -14.20 -18.10
C ALA A 52 3.89 -12.69 -18.35
N ARG A 53 2.66 -12.15 -18.35
CA ARG A 53 2.39 -10.72 -18.48
C ARG A 53 2.97 -9.94 -17.31
N LYS A 54 2.88 -10.45 -16.08
CA LYS A 54 3.50 -9.83 -14.91
C LYS A 54 5.03 -9.76 -15.02
N LEU A 55 5.68 -10.82 -15.48
CA LEU A 55 7.14 -10.82 -15.71
C LEU A 55 7.55 -9.84 -16.80
N GLN A 56 6.83 -9.81 -17.93
CA GLN A 56 7.09 -8.83 -18.99
C GLN A 56 6.98 -7.39 -18.49
N PHE A 57 5.96 -7.10 -17.67
CA PHE A 57 5.77 -5.77 -17.11
C PHE A 57 6.81 -5.44 -16.02
N TRP A 58 7.22 -6.42 -15.22
CA TRP A 58 8.34 -6.29 -14.29
C TRP A 58 9.62 -5.89 -15.01
N ASP A 59 9.98 -6.59 -16.10
CA ASP A 59 11.17 -6.27 -16.89
C ASP A 59 11.09 -4.85 -17.48
N LEU A 60 9.92 -4.44 -17.98
CA LEU A 60 9.69 -3.08 -18.48
C LEU A 60 9.89 -2.01 -17.39
N LEU A 61 9.42 -2.25 -16.16
CA LEU A 61 9.61 -1.32 -15.05
C LEU A 61 11.09 -1.18 -14.66
N LEU A 62 11.84 -2.27 -14.73
CA LEU A 62 13.29 -2.24 -14.53
C LEU A 62 14.01 -1.45 -15.63
N GLU A 63 13.63 -1.65 -16.90
CA GLU A 63 14.18 -0.90 -18.04
C GLU A 63 13.91 0.60 -17.93
N CYS A 64 12.74 0.98 -17.41
CA CYS A 64 12.38 2.37 -17.12
C CYS A 64 13.16 2.98 -15.94
N GLY A 65 13.81 2.14 -15.12
CA GLY A 65 14.67 2.57 -14.01
C GLY A 65 13.96 2.72 -12.66
N PHE A 66 12.77 2.13 -12.47
CA PHE A 66 12.11 2.14 -11.16
C PHE A 66 12.95 1.40 -10.11
N LYS A 67 13.05 1.98 -8.91
CA LYS A 67 13.79 1.41 -7.77
C LYS A 67 12.89 0.88 -6.67
N GLU A 68 11.61 1.22 -6.72
CA GLU A 68 10.60 0.70 -5.82
C GLU A 68 9.42 0.25 -6.66
N ILE A 69 8.98 -0.99 -6.45
CA ILE A 69 7.93 -1.61 -7.25
C ILE A 69 7.03 -2.43 -6.33
N GLU A 70 5.75 -2.09 -6.25
CA GLU A 70 4.74 -2.89 -5.57
C GLU A 70 4.31 -4.05 -6.46
N VAL A 71 4.72 -5.26 -6.08
CA VAL A 71 4.63 -6.44 -6.95
C VAL A 71 3.38 -7.28 -6.73
N ALA A 72 2.76 -7.19 -5.54
CA ALA A 72 1.74 -8.17 -5.13
C ALA A 72 0.98 -7.80 -3.84
N PHE A 73 -0.19 -8.41 -3.68
CA PHE A 73 -0.88 -8.61 -2.40
C PHE A 73 -0.86 -10.12 -2.02
N PRO A 74 0.30 -10.64 -1.57
CA PRO A 74 0.57 -12.09 -1.53
C PRO A 74 -0.29 -12.85 -0.50
N SER A 75 -0.79 -12.18 0.53
CA SER A 75 -1.66 -12.83 1.52
C SER A 75 -3.10 -13.02 1.03
N ALA A 76 -3.52 -12.28 0.01
CA ALA A 76 -4.89 -12.29 -0.51
C ALA A 76 -5.04 -13.11 -1.81
N SER A 77 -3.95 -13.39 -2.53
CA SER A 77 -3.96 -14.11 -3.80
C SER A 77 -2.79 -15.10 -3.88
N GLN A 78 -3.09 -16.35 -4.23
CA GLN A 78 -2.04 -17.37 -4.42
C GLN A 78 -1.17 -17.06 -5.63
N THR A 79 -1.74 -16.48 -6.69
CA THR A 79 -0.98 -16.05 -7.88
C THR A 79 0.04 -14.98 -7.51
N ASP A 80 -0.36 -14.03 -6.66
CA ASP A 80 0.51 -12.97 -6.15
C ASP A 80 1.59 -13.52 -5.23
N PHE A 81 1.24 -14.45 -4.34
CA PHE A 81 2.22 -15.17 -3.51
C PHE A 81 3.27 -15.86 -4.37
N ASN A 82 2.84 -16.62 -5.38
CA ASN A 82 3.73 -17.35 -6.28
C ASN A 82 4.62 -16.40 -7.10
N PHE A 83 4.10 -15.24 -7.51
CA PHE A 83 4.87 -14.24 -8.23
C PHE A 83 5.98 -13.65 -7.35
N VAL A 84 5.69 -13.32 -6.08
CA VAL A 84 6.73 -12.88 -5.13
C VAL A 84 7.80 -13.97 -4.94
N ARG A 85 7.39 -15.24 -4.77
CA ARG A 85 8.32 -16.37 -4.69
C ARG A 85 9.18 -16.48 -5.93
N GLN A 86 8.57 -16.40 -7.11
CA GLN A 86 9.26 -16.46 -8.38
C GLN A 86 10.36 -15.38 -8.49
N LEU A 87 10.05 -14.13 -8.14
CA LEU A 87 11.04 -13.05 -8.18
C LEU A 87 12.23 -13.29 -7.23
N ILE A 88 11.97 -13.84 -6.04
CA ILE A 88 13.00 -14.11 -5.02
C ILE A 88 13.82 -15.36 -5.38
N ASP A 89 13.15 -16.48 -5.64
CA ASP A 89 13.76 -17.80 -5.83
C ASP A 89 14.57 -17.86 -7.13
N GLU A 90 14.10 -17.19 -8.19
CA GLU A 90 14.83 -17.06 -9.46
C GLU A 90 15.81 -15.86 -9.48
N GLN A 91 16.01 -15.18 -8.35
CA GLN A 91 16.93 -14.05 -8.19
C GLN A 91 16.73 -12.92 -9.22
N ARG A 92 15.46 -12.60 -9.54
CA ARG A 92 15.10 -11.59 -10.55
C ARG A 92 15.11 -10.15 -10.04
N ILE A 93 15.36 -9.94 -8.75
CA ILE A 93 15.33 -8.61 -8.11
C ILE A 93 16.75 -8.02 -8.15
N PRO A 94 17.00 -6.95 -8.92
CA PRO A 94 18.30 -6.28 -8.94
C PRO A 94 18.68 -5.72 -7.57
N GLU A 95 19.98 -5.57 -7.31
CA GLU A 95 20.48 -5.18 -5.99
C GLU A 95 20.00 -3.80 -5.52
N ASP A 96 19.72 -2.90 -6.44
CA ASP A 96 19.28 -1.54 -6.17
C ASP A 96 17.74 -1.38 -6.15
N VAL A 97 16.99 -2.45 -6.36
CA VAL A 97 15.52 -2.45 -6.41
C VAL A 97 14.93 -3.00 -5.11
N THR A 98 13.92 -2.32 -4.57
CA THR A 98 13.13 -2.76 -3.43
C THR A 98 11.75 -3.17 -3.89
N ILE A 99 11.38 -4.43 -3.69
CA ILE A 99 9.99 -4.86 -3.90
C ILE A 99 9.12 -4.41 -2.73
N GLN A 100 7.89 -4.00 -3.03
CA GLN A 100 6.86 -3.70 -2.05
C GLN A 100 5.74 -4.72 -2.16
N VAL A 101 5.20 -5.14 -1.01
CA VAL A 101 4.01 -5.99 -0.95
C VAL A 101 2.98 -5.40 0.00
N LEU A 102 1.72 -5.49 -0.40
CA LEU A 102 0.59 -4.99 0.37
C LEU A 102 0.14 -6.04 1.39
N THR A 103 -0.29 -5.58 2.57
CA THR A 103 -1.01 -6.42 3.54
C THR A 103 -2.07 -5.65 4.31
N GLN A 104 -3.14 -6.34 4.69
CA GLN A 104 -4.17 -5.81 5.58
C GLN A 104 -3.75 -5.95 7.05
N ALA A 105 -4.33 -5.13 7.92
CA ALA A 105 -4.11 -5.18 9.37
C ALA A 105 -4.78 -6.40 10.06
N ARG A 106 -4.50 -7.62 9.58
CA ARG A 106 -4.96 -8.88 10.16
C ARG A 106 -3.78 -9.82 10.34
N ASP A 107 -3.59 -10.33 11.54
CA ASP A 107 -2.40 -11.10 11.92
C ASP A 107 -2.09 -12.27 10.94
N PRO A 108 -3.06 -13.13 10.53
CA PRO A 108 -2.76 -14.22 9.59
C PRO A 108 -2.28 -13.74 8.23
N LEU A 109 -2.78 -12.58 7.77
CA LEU A 109 -2.40 -12.00 6.48
C LEU A 109 -0.99 -11.41 6.56
N ILE A 110 -0.66 -10.73 7.66
CA ILE A 110 0.69 -10.22 7.91
C ILE A 110 1.69 -11.38 7.93
N LEU A 111 1.42 -12.44 8.67
CA LEU A 111 2.31 -13.61 8.75
C LEU A 111 2.51 -14.25 7.36
N ARG A 112 1.44 -14.39 6.57
CA ARG A 112 1.52 -14.91 5.21
C ARG A 112 2.29 -13.99 4.26
N THR A 113 2.17 -12.67 4.43
CA THR A 113 2.99 -11.71 3.67
C THR A 113 4.48 -11.91 3.96
N PHE A 114 4.86 -12.10 5.23
CA PHE A 114 6.24 -12.38 5.60
C PHE A 114 6.73 -13.74 5.12
N GLU A 115 5.86 -14.75 5.06
CA GLU A 115 6.17 -16.04 4.44
C GLU A 115 6.55 -15.89 2.96
N ALA A 116 5.79 -15.08 2.22
CA ALA A 116 6.08 -14.82 0.81
C ALA A 116 7.45 -14.16 0.61
N LEU A 117 7.86 -13.30 1.54
CA LEU A 117 9.09 -12.50 1.45
C LEU A 117 10.36 -13.21 1.96
N ARG A 118 10.28 -14.43 2.48
CA ARG A 118 11.46 -15.15 3.00
C ARG A 118 12.59 -15.23 1.97
N GLY A 119 13.78 -14.78 2.35
CA GLY A 119 14.95 -14.77 1.46
C GLY A 119 15.07 -13.56 0.54
N ALA A 120 14.14 -12.59 0.61
CA ALA A 120 14.31 -11.31 -0.06
C ALA A 120 15.52 -10.55 0.52
N ARG A 121 16.32 -9.89 -0.33
CA ARG A 121 17.45 -9.07 0.17
C ARG A 121 16.96 -7.77 0.81
N ARG A 122 15.91 -7.18 0.24
CA ARG A 122 15.24 -5.96 0.73
C ARG A 122 13.78 -5.96 0.31
N ALA A 123 12.90 -5.50 1.17
CA ALA A 123 11.48 -5.40 0.87
C ALA A 123 10.78 -4.34 1.72
N THR A 124 9.76 -3.70 1.14
CA THR A 124 8.83 -2.82 1.85
C THR A 124 7.55 -3.60 2.18
N VAL A 125 7.18 -3.66 3.46
CA VAL A 125 5.87 -4.16 3.88
C VAL A 125 4.93 -2.96 4.00
N HIS A 126 3.95 -2.90 3.10
CA HIS A 126 2.94 -1.85 3.07
C HIS A 126 1.68 -2.31 3.80
N LEU A 127 1.46 -1.74 4.98
CA LEU A 127 0.25 -1.96 5.77
C LEU A 127 -0.80 -0.92 5.42
N TYR A 128 -2.04 -1.36 5.24
CA TYR A 128 -3.18 -0.44 5.19
C TYR A 128 -4.35 -0.93 6.04
N ASN A 129 -5.16 0.04 6.47
CA ASN A 129 -6.51 -0.17 6.95
C ASN A 129 -7.35 1.06 6.63
N ALA A 130 -8.62 0.85 6.28
CA ALA A 130 -9.54 1.96 6.04
C ALA A 130 -9.77 2.73 7.34
N THR A 131 -9.66 4.05 7.27
CA THR A 131 -9.72 4.90 8.46
C THR A 131 -10.92 5.84 8.45
N ALA A 132 -11.55 6.07 7.29
CA ALA A 132 -12.60 7.07 7.14
C ALA A 132 -13.82 6.80 8.03
N PRO A 133 -14.51 7.84 8.56
CA PRO A 133 -15.66 7.65 9.46
C PRO A 133 -16.71 6.69 8.94
N LEU A 134 -17.04 6.77 7.65
CA LEU A 134 -18.01 5.88 7.00
C LEU A 134 -17.58 4.41 7.08
N PHE A 135 -16.30 4.12 6.87
CA PHE A 135 -15.77 2.75 6.95
C PHE A 135 -15.72 2.26 8.39
N ARG A 136 -15.33 3.12 9.34
CA ARG A 136 -15.34 2.78 10.77
C ARG A 136 -16.73 2.37 11.24
N GLU A 137 -17.74 3.15 10.88
CA GLU A 137 -19.13 2.94 11.31
C GLU A 137 -19.81 1.78 10.56
N LEU A 138 -19.68 1.71 9.23
CA LEU A 138 -20.48 0.77 8.42
C LEU A 138 -19.76 -0.53 8.06
N VAL A 139 -18.43 -0.53 7.96
CA VAL A 139 -17.66 -1.70 7.52
C VAL A 139 -17.07 -2.44 8.71
N PHE A 140 -16.45 -1.70 9.65
CA PHE A 140 -15.77 -2.32 10.79
C PHE A 140 -16.61 -2.38 12.06
N GLY A 141 -17.58 -1.47 12.23
CA GLY A 141 -18.27 -1.29 13.50
C GLY A 141 -17.30 -0.94 14.64
N MET A 142 -16.22 -0.24 14.34
CA MET A 142 -15.16 0.13 15.27
C MET A 142 -15.13 1.64 15.51
N ASP A 143 -14.79 2.05 16.71
CA ASP A 143 -14.52 3.45 17.02
C ASP A 143 -13.11 3.90 16.54
N LYS A 144 -12.79 5.18 16.76
CA LYS A 144 -11.49 5.72 16.36
C LYS A 144 -10.32 5.09 17.13
N ALA A 145 -10.48 4.83 18.43
CA ALA A 145 -9.42 4.27 19.27
C ALA A 145 -9.15 2.80 18.89
N GLU A 146 -10.19 2.03 18.60
CA GLU A 146 -10.11 0.66 18.11
C GLU A 146 -9.40 0.56 16.76
N VAL A 147 -9.69 1.48 15.82
CA VAL A 147 -9.00 1.54 14.52
C VAL A 147 -7.53 1.90 14.67
N ILE A 148 -7.18 2.81 15.59
CA ILE A 148 -5.78 3.11 15.93
C ILE A 148 -5.11 1.88 16.57
N ALA A 149 -5.80 1.20 17.49
CA ALA A 149 -5.30 0.00 18.15
C ALA A 149 -5.06 -1.14 17.14
N LEU A 150 -5.92 -1.28 16.13
CA LEU A 150 -5.77 -2.21 15.01
C LEU A 150 -4.48 -1.93 14.22
N ALA A 151 -4.29 -0.69 13.76
CA ALA A 151 -3.12 -0.29 13.00
C ALA A 151 -1.82 -0.46 13.81
N THR A 152 -1.82 -0.02 15.07
CA THR A 152 -0.64 -0.11 15.94
C THR A 152 -0.29 -1.55 16.32
N ARG A 153 -1.28 -2.42 16.59
CA ARG A 153 -1.05 -3.85 16.83
C ARG A 153 -0.44 -4.53 15.60
N ALA A 154 -1.01 -4.31 14.43
CA ALA A 154 -0.48 -4.83 13.17
C ALA A 154 0.96 -4.34 12.92
N THR A 155 1.24 -3.07 13.19
CA THR A 155 2.60 -2.50 13.07
C THR A 155 3.59 -3.18 14.02
N ARG A 156 3.19 -3.46 15.27
CA ARG A 156 4.03 -4.21 16.23
C ARG A 156 4.33 -5.63 15.74
N LEU A 157 3.34 -6.31 15.17
CA LEU A 157 3.54 -7.64 14.59
C LEU A 157 4.49 -7.60 13.39
N ILE A 158 4.34 -6.64 12.48
CA ILE A 158 5.25 -6.44 11.35
C ILE A 158 6.68 -6.22 11.86
N ARG A 159 6.86 -5.35 12.87
CA ARG A 159 8.16 -5.13 13.49
C ARG A 159 8.76 -6.42 14.05
N GLN A 160 7.97 -7.21 14.78
CA GLN A 160 8.42 -8.50 15.33
C GLN A 160 8.87 -9.45 14.21
N GLN A 161 8.12 -9.52 13.11
CA GLN A 161 8.49 -10.35 11.96
C GLN A 161 9.75 -9.87 11.25
N CYS A 162 9.95 -8.55 11.14
CA CYS A 162 11.20 -7.97 10.63
C CYS A 162 12.40 -8.36 11.51
N GLU A 163 12.25 -8.28 12.84
CA GLU A 163 13.30 -8.65 13.82
C GLU A 163 13.64 -10.15 13.77
N GLN A 164 12.69 -11.01 13.36
CA GLN A 164 12.89 -12.45 13.18
C GLN A 164 13.60 -12.83 11.87
N GLN A 165 13.71 -11.90 10.91
CA GLN A 165 14.34 -12.10 9.60
C GLN A 165 15.41 -11.02 9.36
N PRO A 166 16.49 -10.99 10.18
CA PRO A 166 17.47 -9.90 10.19
C PRO A 166 18.32 -9.79 8.92
N GLU A 167 18.37 -10.84 8.10
CA GLU A 167 19.08 -10.89 6.83
C GLU A 167 18.44 -10.02 5.74
N THR A 168 17.15 -9.70 5.88
CA THR A 168 16.42 -8.87 4.93
C THR A 168 16.45 -7.41 5.37
N ARG A 169 16.78 -6.49 4.46
CA ARG A 169 16.64 -5.04 4.72
C ARG A 169 15.18 -4.61 4.60
N TRP A 170 14.51 -4.51 5.73
CA TRP A 170 13.09 -4.13 5.79
C TRP A 170 12.86 -2.62 5.70
N GLN A 171 11.83 -2.25 4.94
CA GLN A 171 11.17 -0.94 4.99
C GLN A 171 9.70 -1.12 5.35
N TYR A 172 9.09 -0.07 5.89
CA TYR A 172 7.69 -0.09 6.30
C TYR A 172 6.95 1.10 5.72
N GLU A 173 5.79 0.85 5.13
CA GLU A 173 4.86 1.87 4.66
C GLU A 173 3.51 1.68 5.36
N TYR A 174 2.90 2.79 5.80
CA TYR A 174 1.55 2.78 6.36
C TYR A 174 0.64 3.70 5.57
N SER A 175 -0.50 3.17 5.14
CA SER A 175 -1.57 3.95 4.53
C SER A 175 -2.81 3.98 5.41
N PRO A 176 -3.20 5.16 5.94
CA PRO A 176 -4.56 5.38 6.42
C PRO A 176 -5.48 5.41 5.19
N GLU A 177 -5.94 4.25 4.74
CA GLU A 177 -6.75 4.13 3.54
C GLU A 177 -8.02 4.98 3.69
N THR A 178 -8.50 5.49 2.54
CA THR A 178 -9.55 6.52 2.45
C THR A 178 -9.22 7.82 3.19
N PHE A 179 -7.93 8.20 3.20
CA PHE A 179 -7.41 9.41 3.87
C PHE A 179 -8.20 10.69 3.56
N TRP A 180 -8.52 10.95 2.29
CA TRP A 180 -9.20 12.18 1.87
C TRP A 180 -10.61 12.34 2.46
N LEU A 181 -11.26 11.23 2.87
CA LEU A 181 -12.55 11.23 3.55
C LEU A 181 -12.44 11.60 5.03
N HIS A 182 -11.24 11.84 5.56
CA HIS A 182 -11.09 12.44 6.86
C HIS A 182 -11.51 13.90 6.81
N ARG A 183 -12.41 14.27 7.73
CA ARG A 183 -12.58 15.67 8.08
C ARG A 183 -11.32 16.09 8.82
N ALA A 184 -10.49 16.91 8.17
CA ALA A 184 -9.42 17.63 8.86
C ALA A 184 -10.07 18.54 9.91
N ARG A 185 -10.18 18.06 11.15
CA ARG A 185 -10.15 18.99 12.29
C ARG A 185 -8.69 19.38 12.42
N VAL A 186 -8.33 20.50 11.81
CA VAL A 186 -7.08 21.18 12.19
C VAL A 186 -7.28 21.51 13.67
N CYS A 187 -6.58 20.79 14.55
CA CYS A 187 -6.52 21.17 15.95
C CYS A 187 -5.93 22.58 15.99
N ALA A 188 -6.71 23.54 16.47
CA ALA A 188 -6.22 24.83 16.93
C ALA A 188 -5.51 24.64 18.28
#